data_AF-A0A6M8W4V3-F1
#
_entry.id   AF-A0A6M8W4V3-F1
#
_cell.length_a   1.000
_cell.length_b   1.000
_cell.length_c   1.000
_cell.angle_alpha   90.00
_cell.angle_beta   90.00
_cell.angle_gamma   90.00
#
_symmetry.space_group_name_H-M   'P 1'
#
loop_
_entity.id
_entity.type
_entity.pdbx_description
1 polymer ?
#
loop_
_entity_poly.entity_id
_entity_poly.type
_entity_poly.pdbx_seq_one_letter_code
_entity_poly.pdbx_strand_id
1 'polypeptide(L)'
;MRQPRSEPLEALRSSLDDPPYNFVIHTLRENETPNNAFHWHIRITPRLGVPGGFELATGIMINSVLPEQAADVLRAAAYSDRASLRSSSTREAGS
;
A
#
# COMPACT_ATOMS: atom_id res chain seq x y z
N MET A 1 12.01 19.05 -4.71
CA MET A 1 10.86 18.15 -4.95
C MET A 1 11.26 16.76 -4.46
N ARG A 2 10.58 16.18 -3.46
CA ARG A 2 10.88 14.83 -2.95
C ARG A 2 10.33 13.82 -3.96
N GLN A 3 11.14 12.89 -4.46
CA GLN A 3 10.62 11.81 -5.30
C GLN A 3 9.62 10.95 -4.48
N PRO A 4 8.52 10.46 -5.10
CA PRO A 4 7.62 9.52 -4.44
C PRO A 4 8.42 8.26 -4.10
N ARG A 5 8.37 7.83 -2.83
CA ARG A 5 9.06 6.61 -2.40
C ARG A 5 8.23 5.39 -2.81
N SER A 6 8.84 4.45 -3.53
CA SER A 6 8.24 3.17 -3.96
C SER A 6 8.02 2.18 -2.81
N GLU A 7 8.52 2.49 -1.61
CA GLU A 7 8.52 1.65 -0.41
C GLU A 7 7.19 0.91 -0.15
N PRO A 8 5.99 1.52 -0.27
CA PRO A 8 4.74 0.80 0.01
C PRO A 8 4.41 -0.31 -1.00
N LEU A 9 4.77 -0.12 -2.27
CA LEU A 9 4.51 -1.10 -3.33
C LEU A 9 5.50 -2.26 -3.27
N GLU A 10 6.77 -1.97 -2.95
CA GLU A 10 7.79 -3.01 -2.72
C GLU A 10 7.45 -3.86 -1.49
N ALA A 11 6.94 -3.25 -0.42
CA ALA A 11 6.44 -3.96 0.75
C ALA A 11 5.26 -4.88 0.41
N LEU A 12 4.29 -4.39 -0.38
CA LEU A 12 3.18 -5.21 -0.87
C LEU A 12 3.68 -6.40 -1.71
N ARG A 13 4.61 -6.15 -2.63
CA ARG A 13 5.17 -7.15 -3.53
C ARG A 13 5.88 -8.28 -2.78
N SER A 14 6.74 -7.91 -1.84
CA SER A 14 7.55 -8.87 -1.08
C SER A 14 6.78 -9.64 0.00
N SER A 15 5.72 -9.05 0.57
CA SER A 15 4.94 -9.70 1.64
C SER A 15 3.78 -10.57 1.15
N LEU A 16 3.26 -10.32 -0.05
CA LEU A 16 2.03 -10.95 -0.56
C LEU A 16 2.21 -11.68 -1.91
N ASP A 17 3.45 -12.02 -2.28
CA ASP A 17 3.78 -12.74 -3.53
C ASP A 17 3.33 -12.00 -4.80
N ASP A 18 3.68 -10.70 -4.88
CA ASP A 18 3.42 -9.84 -6.04
C ASP A 18 1.96 -9.85 -6.54
N PRO A 19 0.97 -9.55 -5.67
CA PRO A 19 -0.43 -9.70 -6.04
C PRO A 19 -0.86 -8.58 -7.01
N PRO A 20 -1.78 -8.86 -7.95
CA PRO A 20 -2.42 -7.81 -8.72
C PRO A 20 -3.20 -6.89 -7.77
N TYR A 21 -3.20 -5.58 -8.05
CA TYR A 21 -3.89 -4.59 -7.22
C TYR A 21 -4.65 -3.57 -8.07
N ASN A 22 -5.65 -2.95 -7.46
CA ASN A 22 -6.28 -1.74 -7.97
C ASN A 22 -5.78 -0.55 -7.16
N PHE A 23 -5.68 0.63 -7.78
CA PHE A 23 -5.50 1.88 -7.05
C PHE A 23 -6.59 2.89 -7.42
N VAL A 24 -6.98 3.70 -6.44
CA VAL A 24 -7.97 4.76 -6.61
C VAL A 24 -7.43 6.03 -5.98
N ILE A 25 -7.49 7.13 -6.71
CA ILE A 25 -7.17 8.46 -6.20
C ILE A 25 -8.45 9.08 -5.70
N HIS A 26 -8.50 9.38 -4.40
CA HIS A 26 -9.58 10.14 -3.79
C HIS A 26 -9.15 11.59 -3.73
N THR A 27 -9.75 12.41 -4.59
CA THR A 27 -9.53 13.85 -4.70
C THR A 27 -10.87 14.59 -4.76
N LEU A 28 -10.85 15.89 -4.51
CA LEU A 28 -12.01 16.75 -4.70
C LEU A 28 -12.45 16.75 -6.17
N ARG A 29 -13.75 16.86 -6.39
CA ARG A 29 -14.29 17.14 -7.71
C ARG A 29 -13.93 18.57 -8.10
N GLU A 30 -13.90 18.84 -9.41
CA GLU A 30 -13.51 20.14 -9.97
C GLU A 30 -14.29 21.33 -9.36
N ASN A 31 -15.56 21.12 -9.00
CA ASN A 31 -16.45 22.17 -8.49
C ASN A 31 -16.63 22.15 -6.96
N GLU A 32 -15.85 21.37 -6.23
CA GLU A 32 -15.92 21.31 -4.77
C GLU A 32 -14.91 22.27 -4.14
N THR A 33 -15.39 23.17 -3.26
CA THR A 33 -14.50 24.01 -2.45
C THR A 33 -13.75 23.16 -1.43
N PRO A 34 -12.41 23.27 -1.34
CA PRO A 34 -11.64 22.60 -0.30
C PRO A 34 -12.18 22.96 1.08
N ASN A 35 -12.59 21.96 1.85
CA ASN A 35 -12.92 22.11 3.26
C ASN A 35 -11.80 21.51 4.11
N ASN A 36 -11.68 21.95 5.36
CA ASN A 36 -10.61 21.51 6.26
C ASN A 36 -10.77 20.05 6.73
N ALA A 37 -11.85 19.36 6.34
CA ALA A 37 -12.11 17.96 6.67
C ALA A 37 -11.69 16.98 5.56
N PHE A 38 -11.39 17.47 4.35
CA PHE A 38 -10.96 16.63 3.24
C PHE A 38 -9.44 16.60 3.09
N HIS A 39 -8.90 15.40 2.97
CA HIS A 39 -7.50 15.18 2.61
C HIS A 39 -7.44 14.21 1.42
N TRP A 40 -6.79 14.65 0.34
CA TRP A 40 -6.54 13.79 -0.80
C TRP A 40 -5.72 12.58 -0.35
N HIS A 41 -6.06 11.41 -0.86
CA HIS A 41 -5.29 10.20 -0.56
C HIS A 41 -5.42 9.19 -1.70
N ILE A 42 -4.47 8.26 -1.74
CA ILE A 42 -4.48 7.13 -2.67
C ILE A 42 -4.82 5.88 -1.87
N ARG A 43 -5.76 5.10 -2.38
CA ARG A 43 -6.08 3.78 -1.83
C ARG A 43 -5.56 2.71 -2.77
N ILE A 44 -4.74 1.82 -2.26
CA ILE A 44 -4.24 0.63 -2.96
C ILE A 44 -4.97 -0.58 -2.37
N THR A 45 -5.51 -1.45 -3.21
CA THR A 45 -6.27 -2.64 -2.78
C THR A 45 -5.73 -3.87 -3.52
N PRO A 46 -4.87 -4.69 -2.89
CA PRO A 46 -4.43 -5.95 -3.46
C PRO A 46 -5.61 -6.92 -3.60
N ARG A 47 -5.67 -7.66 -4.70
CA ARG A 47 -6.71 -8.66 -4.95
C ARG A 47 -6.26 -10.01 -4.40
N LEU A 48 -6.54 -10.23 -3.12
CA LEU A 48 -6.17 -11.47 -2.40
C LEU A 48 -7.27 -12.55 -2.46
N GLY A 49 -8.42 -12.23 -3.06
CA GLY A 49 -9.55 -13.14 -3.19
C GLY A 49 -10.64 -12.54 -4.08
N VAL A 50 -11.70 -13.32 -4.33
CA VAL A 50 -12.88 -12.88 -5.10
C VAL A 50 -14.00 -12.53 -4.12
N PRO A 51 -14.66 -11.37 -4.25
CA PRO A 51 -15.78 -11.02 -3.40
C PRO A 51 -16.92 -12.04 -3.47
N GLY A 52 -17.44 -12.45 -2.31
CA GLY A 52 -18.56 -13.37 -2.22
C GLY A 52 -19.91 -12.70 -2.46
N GLY A 53 -21.00 -13.50 -2.48
CA GLY A 53 -22.35 -13.00 -2.73
C GLY A 53 -22.83 -11.93 -1.74
N PHE A 54 -22.42 -12.03 -0.47
CA PHE A 54 -22.73 -11.00 0.54
C PHE A 54 -22.07 -9.65 0.22
N GLU A 55 -20.77 -9.67 -0.08
CA GLU A 55 -19.99 -8.46 -0.37
C GLU A 55 -20.49 -7.80 -1.67
N LEU A 56 -20.84 -8.60 -2.68
CA LEU A 56 -21.43 -8.12 -3.92
C LEU A 56 -22.85 -7.54 -3.73
N ALA A 57 -23.70 -8.18 -2.91
CA ALA A 57 -25.08 -7.76 -2.72
C ALA A 57 -25.21 -6.53 -1.82
N THR A 58 -24.32 -6.37 -0.84
CA THR A 58 -24.41 -5.31 0.19
C THR A 58 -23.41 -4.17 -0.02
N GLY A 59 -22.32 -4.40 -0.76
CA GLY A 59 -21.20 -3.48 -0.84
C GLY A 59 -20.34 -3.41 0.43
N ILE A 60 -20.62 -4.24 1.44
CA ILE A 60 -19.83 -4.32 2.66
C ILE A 60 -18.70 -5.34 2.44
N MET A 61 -17.45 -4.88 2.55
CA MET A 61 -16.28 -5.75 2.46
C MET A 61 -15.99 -6.43 3.80
N ILE A 62 -15.70 -7.72 3.77
CA ILE A 62 -15.23 -8.45 4.95
C ILE A 62 -13.71 -8.48 4.93
N ASN A 63 -13.09 -8.00 6.00
CA ASN A 63 -11.64 -8.11 6.17
C ASN A 63 -11.31 -9.28 7.10
N SER A 64 -10.62 -10.29 6.57
CA SER A 64 -10.19 -11.48 7.33
C SER A 64 -8.95 -11.25 8.18
N VAL A 65 -8.23 -10.15 7.98
CA VAL A 65 -7.00 -9.80 8.70
C VAL A 65 -7.19 -8.48 9.44
N LEU A 66 -6.84 -8.44 10.72
CA LEU A 66 -6.91 -7.18 11.48
C LEU A 66 -5.95 -6.13 10.87
N PRO A 67 -6.36 -4.85 10.80
CA PRO A 67 -5.54 -3.82 10.18
C PRO A 67 -4.19 -3.65 10.87
N GLU A 68 -4.11 -3.88 12.19
CA GLU A 68 -2.88 -3.83 12.96
C GLU A 68 -1.90 -4.93 12.50
N GLN A 69 -2.39 -6.16 12.32
CA GLN A 69 -1.58 -7.28 11.85
C GLN A 69 -1.09 -7.05 10.42
N ALA A 70 -1.97 -6.56 9.54
CA ALA A 70 -1.59 -6.23 8.16
C ALA A 70 -0.52 -5.13 8.11
N ALA A 71 -0.64 -4.10 8.96
CA ALA A 71 0.34 -3.03 9.06
C ALA A 71 1.70 -3.53 9.53
N ASP A 72 1.75 -4.44 10.50
CA ASP A 72 3.00 -5.02 11.01
C ASP A 72 3.72 -5.85 9.95
N VAL A 73 2.98 -6.67 9.19
CA VAL A 73 3.53 -7.45 8.07
C VAL A 73 4.15 -6.54 7.01
N LEU A 74 3.42 -5.52 6.55
CA LEU A 74 3.90 -4.59 5.52
C LEU A 74 5.11 -3.78 6.01
N ARG A 75 5.11 -3.35 7.28
CA ARG A 75 6.21 -2.60 7.86
C ARG A 75 7.48 -3.45 7.98
N ALA A 76 7.35 -4.71 8.40
CA ALA A 76 8.48 -5.64 8.48
C ALA A 76 9.10 -5.90 7.10
N ALA A 77 8.27 -6.05 6.06
CA ALA A 77 8.72 -6.20 4.68
C ALA A 77 9.48 -4.97 4.17
N ALA A 78 8.95 -3.76 4.40
CA ALA A 78 9.60 -2.50 4.03
C ALA A 78 10.98 -2.31 4.69
N TYR A 79 11.14 -2.69 5.95
CA TYR A 79 12.43 -2.58 6.64
C TYR A 79 13.46 -3.62 6.21
N SER A 80 13.01 -4.81 5.82
CA SER A 80 13.89 -5.89 5.33
C SER A 80 14.56 -5.48 4.01
N ASP A 81 13.79 -4.89 3.10
CA ASP A 81 14.30 -4.38 1.83
C ASP A 81 15.25 -3.18 2.02
N ARG A 82 14.94 -2.30 2.97
CA ARG A 82 15.86 -1.19 3.30
C ARG A 82 17.19 -1.67 3.91
N ALA A 83 17.18 -2.78 4.64
CA ALA A 83 18.40 -3.37 5.19
C ALA A 83 19.27 -4.00 4.09
N SER A 84 18.67 -4.68 3.11
CA SER A 84 19.39 -5.23 1.96
C SER A 84 20.01 -4.12 1.11
N LEU A 85 19.27 -3.05 0.79
CA LEU A 85 19.74 -1.87 0.04
C LEU A 85 20.94 -1.15 0.71
N ARG A 86 20.96 -1.09 2.04
CA ARG A 86 22.07 -0.47 2.79
C ARG A 86 23.33 -1.36 2.84
N SER A 87 23.14 -2.68 2.84
CA SER A 87 24.25 -3.64 2.86
C SER A 87 24.95 -3.77 1.50
N SER A 88 24.23 -3.58 0.40
CA SER A 88 24.79 -3.52 -0.96
C SER A 88 25.52 -2.20 -1.22
N SER A 89 25.03 -1.05 -0.73
CA SER A 89 25.72 0.24 -0.92
C SER A 89 27.04 0.37 -0.15
N THR A 90 27.22 -0.40 0.93
CA THR A 90 28.47 -0.41 1.72
C THR A 90 29.58 -1.23 1.04
N ARG A 91 29.26 -2.07 0.05
CA ARG A 91 30.24 -2.88 -0.70
C ARG A 91 30.85 -2.16 -1.91
N GLU A 92 30.21 -1.12 -2.44
CA GLU A 92 30.69 -0.41 -3.64
C GLU A 92 31.50 0.87 -3.34
N ALA A 93 31.48 1.39 -2.12
CA ALA A 93 32.25 2.59 -1.72
C ALA A 93 33.67 2.29 -1.20
N GLY A 94 34.11 1.03 -1.28
CA GLY A 94 35.37 0.54 -0.74
C GLY A 94 36.28 -0.16 -1.75
N SER A 95 36.15 0.18 -3.05
CA SER A 95 37.05 -0.29 -4.11
C SER A 95 37.58 0.87 -4.94
#